data_AF-E3QG86-F1
#
_entry.id   AF-E3QG86-F1
#
_cell.length_a   1.000
_cell.length_b   1.000
_cell.length_c   1.000
_cell.angle_alpha   90.00
_cell.angle_beta   90.00
_cell.angle_gamma   90.00
#
_symmetry.space_group_name_H-M   'P 1'
#
loop_
_entity.id
_entity.type
_entity.pdbx_description
1 polymer ?
#
loop_
_entity_poly.entity_id
_entity_poly.type
_entity_poly.pdbx_seq_one_letter_code
_entity_poly.pdbx_strand_id
1 'polypeptide(L)'
;MASVADQTPASTGPQEKAAPATSSGPLKTPIASPAAATSIPAVPPLSPDQQSKYDGLLSHARAWTEVKCAAPAHADKSGPLTDSDRQWLTRECLLRYLRATKWVPKDAEKRLLETLAWRREYGVEGLTPDHISPENETGKQIILGFDKERRPCHYLSPGRQNTDPSPRQVQHLVFMVER
;
A
#
# COMPACT_ATOMS: atom_id res chain seq x y z
N MET A 1 -35.05 -42.88 -32.58
CA MET A 1 -33.78 -43.38 -32.02
C MET A 1 -33.00 -42.19 -31.47
N ALA A 2 -32.64 -42.28 -30.18
CA ALA A 2 -31.72 -41.48 -29.36
C ALA A 2 -31.54 -39.97 -29.65
N SER A 3 -32.16 -39.17 -28.76
CA SER A 3 -31.73 -37.82 -28.39
C SER A 3 -30.37 -37.91 -27.67
N VAL A 4 -29.37 -37.14 -28.10
CA VAL A 4 -28.08 -37.03 -27.42
C VAL A 4 -28.03 -35.66 -26.74
N ALA A 5 -28.05 -35.70 -25.42
CA ALA A 5 -28.02 -34.55 -24.54
C ALA A 5 -26.63 -33.89 -24.53
N ASP A 6 -26.64 -32.57 -24.59
CA ASP A 6 -25.54 -31.65 -24.34
C ASP A 6 -25.12 -31.77 -22.86
N GLN A 7 -23.83 -32.05 -22.62
CA GLN A 7 -23.24 -32.09 -21.27
C GLN A 7 -22.03 -31.16 -21.22
N THR A 8 -22.28 -29.94 -20.74
CA THR A 8 -21.26 -28.98 -20.31
C THR A 8 -20.55 -29.48 -19.06
N PRO A 9 -19.21 -29.58 -19.01
CA PRO A 9 -18.52 -29.93 -17.78
C PRO A 9 -18.52 -28.73 -16.82
N ALA A 10 -19.01 -28.97 -15.61
CA ALA A 10 -19.04 -28.01 -14.51
C ALA A 10 -17.62 -27.58 -14.10
N SER A 11 -17.42 -26.27 -14.04
CA SER A 11 -16.20 -25.63 -13.53
C SER A 11 -16.05 -25.91 -12.03
N THR A 12 -15.04 -26.71 -11.67
CA THR A 12 -14.56 -26.84 -10.29
C THR A 12 -13.93 -25.53 -9.85
N GLY A 13 -14.66 -24.78 -9.01
CA GLY A 13 -14.13 -23.59 -8.34
C GLY A 13 -12.98 -23.93 -7.37
N PRO A 14 -12.16 -22.94 -6.98
CA PRO A 14 -11.06 -23.15 -6.05
C PRO A 14 -11.59 -23.63 -4.69
N GLN A 15 -11.06 -24.76 -4.22
CA GLN A 15 -11.35 -25.29 -2.89
C GLN A 15 -10.88 -24.29 -1.82
N GLU A 16 -11.82 -23.90 -0.96
CA GLU A 16 -11.59 -23.10 0.23
C GLU A 16 -10.64 -23.87 1.16
N LYS A 17 -9.42 -23.33 1.33
CA LYS A 17 -8.39 -23.92 2.18
C LYS A 17 -8.86 -23.78 3.63
N ALA A 18 -9.13 -24.91 4.28
CA ALA A 18 -9.57 -25.00 5.67
C ALA A 18 -8.74 -24.13 6.61
N ALA A 19 -9.42 -23.49 7.58
CA ALA A 19 -8.81 -22.68 8.62
C ALA A 19 -7.71 -23.47 9.36
N PRO A 20 -6.54 -22.87 9.66
CA PRO A 20 -5.50 -23.57 10.38
C PRO A 20 -5.97 -23.94 11.78
N ALA A 21 -5.65 -25.18 12.18
CA ALA A 21 -5.89 -25.71 13.51
C ALA A 21 -5.39 -24.73 14.59
N THR A 22 -6.19 -24.49 15.62
CA THR A 22 -5.86 -23.66 16.78
C THR A 22 -4.63 -24.22 17.49
N SER A 23 -3.44 -23.69 17.20
CA SER A 23 -2.24 -23.99 17.97
C SER A 23 -2.40 -23.42 19.38
N SER A 24 -2.25 -24.24 20.41
CA SER A 24 -2.44 -23.86 21.81
C SER A 24 -1.32 -22.98 22.40
N GLY A 25 -0.52 -22.30 21.56
CA GLY A 25 0.62 -21.47 21.95
C GLY A 25 0.43 -19.99 21.60
N PRO A 26 1.33 -19.10 22.06
CA PRO A 26 1.27 -17.69 21.70
C PRO A 26 1.43 -17.51 20.18
N LEU A 27 0.62 -16.63 19.60
CA LEU A 27 0.71 -16.29 18.18
C LEU A 27 2.05 -15.58 17.92
N LYS A 28 2.87 -16.14 17.02
CA LYS A 28 4.21 -15.62 16.68
C LYS A 28 4.30 -14.98 15.30
N THR A 29 3.24 -15.06 14.50
CA THR A 29 3.20 -14.57 13.12
C THR A 29 2.00 -13.65 12.91
N PRO A 30 2.08 -12.70 11.96
CA PRO A 30 0.93 -11.87 11.61
C PRO A 30 -0.29 -12.69 11.19
N ILE A 31 -1.48 -12.15 11.46
CA ILE A 31 -2.74 -12.69 10.96
C ILE A 31 -2.83 -12.37 9.47
N ALA A 32 -2.92 -13.39 8.61
CA ALA A 32 -2.82 -13.22 7.16
C ALA A 32 -4.08 -12.61 6.50
N SER A 33 -5.25 -12.71 7.12
CA SER A 33 -6.50 -12.22 6.55
C SER A 33 -7.50 -11.76 7.62
N PRO A 34 -8.37 -10.77 7.33
CA PRO A 34 -9.41 -10.35 8.25
C PRO A 34 -10.39 -11.48 8.59
N ALA A 35 -11.01 -11.40 9.77
CA ALA A 35 -12.05 -12.36 10.15
C ALA A 35 -13.27 -12.24 9.22
N ALA A 36 -13.88 -13.38 8.86
CA ALA A 36 -14.98 -13.45 7.91
C ALA A 36 -16.19 -12.56 8.28
N ALA A 37 -16.44 -12.37 9.59
CA ALA A 37 -17.54 -11.55 10.10
C ALA A 37 -17.35 -10.03 9.96
N THR A 38 -16.15 -9.56 9.59
CA THR A 38 -15.88 -8.14 9.35
C THR A 38 -16.27 -7.73 7.93
N SER A 39 -16.56 -6.45 7.70
CA SER A 39 -16.94 -5.93 6.38
C SER A 39 -16.21 -4.65 6.04
N ILE A 40 -15.98 -4.41 4.74
CA ILE A 40 -15.38 -3.16 4.25
C ILE A 40 -16.49 -2.11 4.18
N PRO A 41 -16.31 -0.91 4.74
CA PRO A 41 -17.26 0.19 4.58
C PRO A 41 -17.50 0.51 3.11
N ALA A 42 -18.74 0.83 2.76
CA ALA A 42 -19.09 1.25 1.40
C ALA A 42 -18.36 2.56 1.06
N VAL A 43 -17.62 2.56 -0.06
CA VAL A 43 -16.97 3.77 -0.57
C VAL A 43 -18.03 4.67 -1.20
N PRO A 44 -18.19 5.93 -0.75
CA PRO A 44 -19.13 6.85 -1.36
C PRO A 44 -18.80 7.06 -2.85
N PRO A 45 -19.81 7.10 -3.73
CA PRO A 45 -19.58 7.40 -5.14
C PRO A 45 -19.03 8.82 -5.29
N LEU A 46 -18.22 9.03 -6.31
CA LEU A 46 -17.73 10.37 -6.64
C LEU A 46 -18.88 11.21 -7.19
N SER A 47 -18.96 12.48 -6.77
CA SER A 47 -19.82 13.44 -7.44
C SER A 47 -19.34 13.70 -8.88
N PRO A 48 -20.18 14.25 -9.78
CA PRO A 48 -19.75 14.56 -11.15
C PRO A 48 -18.52 15.47 -11.22
N ASP A 49 -18.42 16.46 -10.33
CA ASP A 49 -17.25 17.34 -10.21
C ASP A 49 -16.00 16.57 -9.77
N GLN A 50 -16.14 15.70 -8.77
CA GLN A 50 -15.04 14.85 -8.28
C GLN A 50 -14.56 13.87 -9.34
N GLN A 51 -15.48 13.28 -10.09
CA GLN A 51 -15.18 12.38 -11.20
C GLN A 51 -14.41 13.12 -12.30
N SER A 52 -14.87 14.31 -12.72
CA SER A 52 -14.17 15.14 -13.69
C SER A 52 -12.73 15.49 -13.26
N LYS A 53 -12.54 15.86 -11.99
CA LYS A 53 -11.21 16.13 -11.41
C LYS A 53 -10.32 14.89 -11.39
N TYR A 54 -10.88 13.73 -11.07
CA TYR A 54 -10.17 12.46 -11.12
C TYR A 54 -9.75 12.11 -12.56
N ASP A 55 -10.66 12.23 -13.53
CA ASP A 55 -10.38 11.91 -14.93
C ASP A 55 -9.31 12.85 -15.52
N GLY A 56 -9.35 14.13 -15.18
CA GLY A 56 -8.31 15.09 -15.53
C GLY A 56 -6.94 14.71 -14.95
N LEU A 57 -6.88 14.41 -13.65
CA LEU A 57 -5.63 13.99 -13.00
C LEU A 57 -5.12 12.65 -13.55
N LEU A 58 -6.00 11.70 -13.84
CA LEU A 58 -5.65 10.42 -14.45
C LEU A 58 -5.08 10.61 -15.85
N SER A 59 -5.65 11.51 -16.64
CA SER A 59 -5.14 11.87 -17.97
C SER A 59 -3.72 12.43 -17.88
N HIS A 60 -3.47 13.36 -16.96
CA HIS A 60 -2.13 13.91 -16.71
C HIS A 60 -1.16 12.83 -16.25
N ALA A 61 -1.56 12.00 -15.28
CA ALA A 61 -0.74 10.94 -14.72
C ALA A 61 -0.31 9.90 -15.78
N ARG A 62 -1.18 9.61 -16.75
CA ARG A 62 -0.86 8.73 -17.89
C ARG A 62 0.15 9.35 -18.86
N ALA A 63 0.19 10.68 -18.95
CA ALA A 63 1.12 11.39 -19.82
C ALA A 63 2.52 11.56 -19.19
N TRP A 64 2.68 11.33 -17.88
CA TRP A 64 3.99 11.40 -17.24
C TRP A 64 4.93 10.32 -17.77
N THR A 65 6.10 10.76 -18.21
CA THR A 65 7.17 9.89 -18.74
C THR A 65 8.37 9.80 -17.81
N GLU A 66 8.60 10.83 -16.99
CA GLU A 66 9.76 10.94 -16.10
C GLU A 66 9.38 11.47 -14.71
N VAL A 67 10.18 11.09 -13.71
CA VAL A 67 10.16 11.67 -12.37
C VAL A 67 11.47 12.42 -12.18
N LYS A 68 11.38 13.66 -11.70
CA LYS A 68 12.52 14.52 -11.39
C LYS A 68 12.69 14.64 -9.89
N CYS A 69 13.84 14.22 -9.40
CA CYS A 69 14.28 14.47 -8.03
C CYS A 69 14.64 15.94 -7.86
N ALA A 70 14.24 16.54 -6.75
CA ALA A 70 14.37 17.97 -6.52
C ALA A 70 15.79 18.35 -6.06
N ALA A 71 16.43 17.47 -5.29
CA ALA A 71 17.77 17.72 -4.76
C ALA A 71 18.86 17.44 -5.81
N PRO A 72 19.83 18.35 -6.03
CA PRO A 72 20.94 18.12 -6.96
C PRO A 72 21.76 16.86 -6.63
N ALA A 73 21.88 16.52 -5.34
CA ALA A 73 22.55 15.31 -4.85
C ALA A 73 21.84 14.00 -5.23
N HIS A 74 20.63 14.07 -5.79
CA HIS A 74 19.83 12.93 -6.22
C HIS A 74 19.42 13.04 -7.70
N ALA A 75 20.09 13.90 -8.47
CA ALA A 75 19.82 14.04 -9.90
C ALA A 75 19.97 12.71 -10.65
N ASP A 76 20.89 11.85 -10.22
CA ASP A 76 21.12 10.49 -10.72
C ASP A 76 19.93 9.54 -10.52
N LYS A 77 19.04 9.84 -9.56
CA LYS A 77 17.83 9.08 -9.28
C LYS A 77 16.61 9.55 -10.08
N SER A 78 16.75 10.66 -10.82
CA SER A 78 15.76 11.09 -11.80
C SER A 78 15.75 10.16 -12.99
N GLY A 79 14.65 10.12 -13.74
CA GLY A 79 14.58 9.32 -14.96
C GLY A 79 13.18 8.84 -15.28
N PRO A 80 13.04 7.93 -16.26
CA PRO A 80 11.74 7.49 -16.75
C PRO A 80 10.91 6.83 -15.64
N LEU A 81 9.59 6.90 -15.74
CA LEU A 81 8.69 6.15 -14.85
C LEU A 81 8.98 4.65 -15.00
N THR A 82 9.25 4.01 -13.87
CA THR A 82 9.41 2.56 -13.77
C THR A 82 8.05 1.87 -13.66
N ASP A 83 8.04 0.54 -13.82
CA ASP A 83 6.82 -0.24 -13.60
C ASP A 83 6.34 -0.16 -12.15
N SER A 84 7.26 -0.05 -11.19
CA SER A 84 6.93 0.14 -9.77
C SER A 84 6.24 1.49 -9.53
N ASP A 85 6.74 2.58 -10.14
CA ASP A 85 6.07 3.89 -10.06
C ASP A 85 4.64 3.82 -10.60
N ARG A 86 4.45 3.12 -11.72
CA ARG A 86 3.12 2.92 -12.33
C ARG A 86 2.21 2.08 -11.44
N GLN A 87 2.75 1.04 -10.81
CA GLN A 87 1.99 0.19 -9.89
C GLN A 87 1.56 0.95 -8.64
N TRP A 88 2.38 1.89 -8.15
CA TRP A 88 2.05 2.74 -7.02
C TRP A 88 0.96 3.78 -7.35
N LEU A 89 0.90 4.26 -8.60
CA LEU A 89 -0.09 5.22 -9.12
C LEU A 89 -1.47 4.59 -9.39
N THR A 90 -2.05 3.94 -8.39
CA THR A 90 -3.40 3.37 -8.47
C THR A 90 -4.50 4.45 -8.49
N ARG A 91 -5.72 4.06 -8.87
CA ARG A 91 -6.91 4.91 -8.76
C ARG A 91 -7.08 5.46 -7.35
N GLU A 92 -6.94 4.60 -6.35
CA GLU A 92 -7.08 4.94 -4.93
C GLU A 92 -5.95 5.87 -4.48
N CYS A 93 -4.74 5.71 -5.04
CA CYS A 93 -3.64 6.63 -4.82
C CYS A 93 -3.98 8.04 -5.30
N LEU A 94 -4.40 8.22 -6.56
CA LEU A 94 -4.81 9.52 -7.09
C LEU A 94 -5.92 10.16 -6.24
N LEU A 95 -6.93 9.36 -5.85
CA LEU A 95 -8.02 9.84 -5.01
C LEU A 95 -7.58 10.22 -3.59
N ARG A 96 -6.58 9.55 -2.99
CA ARG A 96 -6.01 9.96 -1.70
C ARG A 96 -5.44 11.38 -1.79
N TYR A 97 -4.69 11.68 -2.85
CA TYR A 97 -4.10 13.01 -3.05
C TYR A 97 -5.16 14.07 -3.35
N LEU A 98 -6.15 13.78 -4.20
CA LEU A 98 -7.27 14.69 -4.46
C LEU A 98 -8.02 15.05 -3.18
N ARG A 99 -8.34 14.08 -2.31
CA ARG A 99 -8.99 14.37 -1.03
C ARG A 99 -8.08 15.20 -0.11
N ALA A 100 -6.80 14.86 -0.02
CA ALA A 100 -5.83 15.56 0.83
C ALA A 100 -5.60 17.03 0.40
N THR A 101 -5.78 17.34 -0.88
CA THR A 101 -5.68 18.70 -1.43
C THR A 101 -7.02 19.39 -1.59
N LYS A 102 -8.06 18.93 -0.89
CA LYS A 102 -9.41 19.52 -0.93
C LYS A 102 -9.95 19.62 -2.38
N TRP A 103 -9.64 18.62 -3.19
CA TRP A 103 -10.03 18.54 -4.60
C TRP A 103 -9.47 19.65 -5.49
N VAL A 104 -8.26 20.15 -5.19
CA VAL A 104 -7.47 21.02 -6.07
C VAL A 104 -6.52 20.15 -6.92
N PRO A 105 -6.78 19.96 -8.24
CA PRO A 105 -6.02 19.00 -9.05
C PRO A 105 -4.54 19.37 -9.21
N LYS A 106 -4.22 20.65 -9.38
CA LYS A 106 -2.83 21.11 -9.51
C LYS A 106 -1.98 20.78 -8.29
N ASP A 107 -2.56 20.94 -7.10
CA ASP A 107 -1.89 20.61 -5.84
C ASP A 107 -1.74 19.09 -5.67
N ALA A 108 -2.74 18.31 -6.11
CA ALA A 108 -2.68 16.85 -6.08
C ALA A 108 -1.59 16.32 -7.01
N GLU A 109 -1.53 16.82 -8.23
CA GLU A 109 -0.49 16.51 -9.22
C GLU A 109 0.90 16.85 -8.69
N LYS A 110 1.10 18.06 -8.19
CA LYS A 110 2.38 18.48 -7.58
C LYS A 110 2.80 17.52 -6.46
N ARG A 111 1.92 17.23 -5.51
CA ARG A 111 2.24 16.36 -4.37
C ARG A 111 2.51 14.90 -4.76
N LEU A 112 1.84 14.40 -5.81
CA LEU A 112 2.11 13.06 -6.35
C LEU A 112 3.52 12.97 -6.91
N LEU A 113 3.91 13.93 -7.76
CA LEU A 113 5.25 14.00 -8.35
C LEU A 113 6.34 14.18 -7.27
N GLU A 114 6.10 15.06 -6.30
CA GLU A 114 7.01 15.24 -5.14
C GLU A 114 7.14 13.96 -4.32
N THR A 115 6.06 13.18 -4.15
CA THR A 115 6.14 11.90 -3.43
C THR A 115 6.89 10.85 -4.23
N LEU A 116 6.68 10.75 -5.54
CA LEU A 116 7.45 9.83 -6.40
C LEU A 116 8.95 10.17 -6.36
N ALA A 117 9.28 11.46 -6.47
CA ALA A 117 10.65 11.95 -6.31
C ALA A 117 11.22 11.54 -4.95
N TRP A 118 10.49 11.83 -3.86
CA TRP A 118 10.91 11.44 -2.51
C TRP A 118 11.11 9.93 -2.36
N ARG A 119 10.23 9.09 -2.92
CA ARG A 119 10.36 7.61 -2.83
C ARG A 119 11.69 7.14 -3.44
N ARG A 120 12.07 7.73 -4.58
CA ARG A 120 13.37 7.47 -5.23
C ARG A 120 14.54 8.02 -4.42
N GLU A 121 14.46 9.27 -4.02
CA GLU A 121 15.50 9.96 -3.22
C GLU A 121 15.79 9.20 -1.92
N TYR A 122 14.74 8.82 -1.20
CA TYR A 122 14.79 8.10 0.06
C TYR A 122 15.23 6.64 -0.11
N GLY A 123 15.02 6.05 -1.30
CA GLY A 123 15.35 4.66 -1.59
C GLY A 123 14.41 3.68 -0.89
N VAL A 124 13.10 3.97 -0.88
CA VAL A 124 12.08 3.15 -0.19
C VAL A 124 12.16 1.67 -0.59
N GLU A 125 12.35 1.39 -1.89
CA GLU A 125 12.46 0.02 -2.42
C GLU A 125 13.74 -0.70 -1.98
N GLY A 126 14.78 0.04 -1.61
CA GLY A 126 16.05 -0.52 -1.13
C GLY A 126 16.04 -0.89 0.35
N LEU A 127 14.98 -0.60 1.11
CA LEU A 127 14.90 -0.93 2.53
C LEU A 127 14.66 -2.43 2.71
N THR A 128 15.63 -3.13 3.29
CA THR A 128 15.58 -4.58 3.49
C THR A 128 15.18 -4.97 4.92
N PRO A 129 14.54 -6.14 5.13
CA PRO A 129 14.24 -6.65 6.46
C PRO A 129 15.49 -6.74 7.35
N ASP A 130 16.62 -7.21 6.81
CA ASP A 130 17.86 -7.40 7.58
C ASP A 130 18.42 -6.06 8.10
N HIS A 131 18.38 -5.02 7.28
CA HIS A 131 18.82 -3.67 7.67
C HIS A 131 17.94 -3.09 8.78
N ILE A 132 16.63 -3.35 8.73
CA ILE A 132 15.64 -2.79 9.65
C ILE A 132 15.46 -3.64 10.92
N SER A 133 15.74 -4.94 10.87
CA SER A 133 15.49 -5.89 11.96
C SER A 133 16.00 -5.43 13.33
N PRO A 134 17.20 -4.84 13.48
CA PRO A 134 17.69 -4.36 14.78
C PRO A 134 16.78 -3.32 15.43
N GLU A 135 16.06 -2.52 14.64
CA GLU A 135 15.12 -1.51 15.16
C GLU A 135 13.88 -2.14 15.78
N ASN A 136 13.53 -3.38 15.44
CA ASN A 136 12.26 -4.00 15.85
C ASN A 136 12.41 -5.24 16.74
N GLU A 137 13.62 -5.53 17.23
CA GLU A 137 13.89 -6.66 18.14
C GLU A 137 13.03 -6.62 19.42
N THR A 138 12.73 -5.43 19.91
CA THR A 138 11.85 -5.22 21.07
C THR A 138 10.39 -5.05 20.70
N GLY A 139 10.00 -5.16 19.42
CA GLY A 139 8.61 -5.01 19.00
C GLY A 139 8.04 -3.61 19.29
N LYS A 140 8.83 -2.55 19.04
CA LYS A 140 8.36 -1.17 19.20
C LYS A 140 7.37 -0.75 18.10
N GLN A 141 7.34 -1.46 16.98
CA GLN A 141 6.28 -1.40 15.97
C GLN A 141 5.81 -2.81 15.62
N ILE A 142 4.50 -3.06 15.63
CA ILE A 142 3.94 -4.39 15.32
C ILE A 142 2.72 -4.22 14.41
N ILE A 143 2.71 -4.89 13.26
CA ILE A 143 1.50 -5.05 12.45
C ILE A 143 0.86 -6.38 12.80
N LEU A 144 -0.32 -6.34 13.41
CA LEU A 144 -1.02 -7.54 13.84
C LEU A 144 -2.54 -7.37 13.83
N GLY A 145 -3.20 -8.21 13.03
CA GLY A 145 -4.66 -8.26 12.99
C GLY A 145 -5.29 -7.12 12.21
N PHE A 146 -6.62 -7.10 12.26
CA PHE A 146 -7.46 -6.19 11.52
C PHE A 146 -8.56 -5.66 12.42
N ASP A 147 -8.99 -4.43 12.18
CA ASP A 147 -10.14 -3.89 12.87
C ASP A 147 -11.48 -4.37 12.25
N LYS A 148 -12.59 -3.84 12.76
CA LYS A 148 -13.95 -4.17 12.31
C LYS A 148 -14.21 -3.83 10.84
N GLU A 149 -13.42 -2.93 10.27
CA GLU A 149 -13.53 -2.42 8.90
C GLU A 149 -12.47 -3.05 7.96
N ARG A 150 -11.78 -4.11 8.41
CA ARG A 150 -10.71 -4.80 7.69
C ARG A 150 -9.44 -3.98 7.45
N ARG A 151 -9.19 -2.93 8.24
CA ARG A 151 -7.94 -2.18 8.17
C ARG A 151 -6.84 -2.91 8.96
N PRO A 152 -5.63 -3.10 8.41
CA PRO A 152 -4.49 -3.63 9.16
C PRO A 152 -4.18 -2.76 10.39
N CYS A 153 -3.98 -3.39 11.54
CA CYS A 153 -3.66 -2.68 12.78
C CYS A 153 -2.14 -2.54 12.95
N HIS A 154 -1.66 -1.30 13.03
CA HIS A 154 -0.26 -0.97 13.31
C HIS A 154 -0.13 -0.41 14.74
N TYR A 155 0.49 -1.20 15.62
CA TYR A 155 0.75 -0.86 17.01
C TYR A 155 2.09 -0.16 17.14
N LEU A 156 2.09 1.02 17.78
CA LEU A 156 3.30 1.78 18.10
C LEU A 156 3.51 1.74 19.62
N SER A 157 4.66 1.26 20.06
CA SER A 157 5.03 1.15 21.48
C SER A 157 6.33 1.91 21.76
N PRO A 158 6.30 3.26 21.86
CA PRO A 158 7.50 4.08 22.03
C PRO A 158 8.32 3.73 23.28
N GLY A 159 7.66 3.25 24.35
CA GLY A 159 8.33 2.79 25.58
C GLY A 159 9.20 1.53 25.40
N ARG A 160 9.17 0.89 24.24
CA ARG A 160 10.03 -0.26 23.88
C ARG A 160 11.21 0.16 23.00
N GLN A 161 11.57 1.45 22.98
CA GLN A 161 12.74 1.94 22.24
C GLN A 161 14.01 1.19 22.68
N ASN A 162 14.78 0.71 21.72
CA ASN A 162 15.92 -0.18 21.93
C ASN A 162 17.21 0.25 21.23
N THR A 163 17.17 1.39 20.52
CA THR A 163 18.27 1.88 19.69
C THR A 163 18.48 3.37 19.93
N ASP A 164 19.71 3.83 19.78
CA ASP A 164 20.04 5.26 19.80
C ASP A 164 19.45 6.00 18.57
N PRO A 165 19.22 7.33 18.69
CA PRO A 165 18.74 8.15 17.58
C PRO A 165 19.61 8.01 16.33
N SER A 166 18.99 7.63 15.22
CA SER A 166 19.68 7.45 13.94
C SER A 166 18.71 7.55 12.76
N PRO A 167 19.20 7.77 11.52
CA PRO A 167 18.35 7.73 10.32
C PRO A 167 17.59 6.40 10.16
N ARG A 168 18.14 5.31 10.69
CA ARG A 168 17.53 3.97 10.62
C ARG A 168 16.19 3.90 11.36
N GLN A 169 15.98 4.72 12.39
CA GLN A 169 14.68 4.81 13.08
C GLN A 169 13.57 5.32 12.16
N VAL A 170 13.88 6.32 11.31
CA VAL A 170 12.93 6.83 10.32
C VAL A 170 12.72 5.79 9.21
N GLN A 171 13.80 5.13 8.77
CA GLN A 171 13.71 4.05 7.78
C GLN A 171 12.86 2.89 8.29
N HIS A 172 12.94 2.54 9.57
CA HIS A 172 12.10 1.53 10.20
C HIS A 172 10.63 1.92 10.15
N LEU A 173 10.29 3.16 10.50
CA LEU A 173 8.90 3.64 10.39
C LEU A 173 8.38 3.57 8.95
N VAL A 174 9.18 4.05 7.98
CA VAL A 174 8.82 3.99 6.55
C VAL A 174 8.64 2.54 6.10
N PHE A 175 9.58 1.66 6.46
CA PHE A 175 9.52 0.24 6.12
C PHE A 175 8.25 -0.42 6.68
N MET A 176 7.90 -0.15 7.94
CA MET A 176 6.70 -0.71 8.56
C MET A 176 5.41 -0.16 7.94
N VAL A 177 5.37 1.09 7.46
CA VAL A 177 4.19 1.64 6.76
C VAL A 177 4.00 1.04 5.36
N GLU A 178 5.07 0.52 4.74
CA GLU A 178 5.03 -0.12 3.41
C GLU A 178 4.81 -1.65 3.49
N ARG A 179 4.48 -2.21 4.66
CA ARG A 179 4.17 -3.64 4.88
C ARG A 179 2.68 -3.86 5.16
#